data_AF-A0A382NH57-F1
#
_entry.id   AF-A0A382NH57-F1
#
_cell.length_a   1.000
_cell.length_b   1.000
_cell.length_c   1.000
_cell.angle_alpha   90.00
_cell.angle_beta   90.00
_cell.angle_gamma   90.00
#
_symmetry.space_group_name_H-M   'P 1'
#
loop_
_entity.id
_entity.type
_entity.pdbx_description
1 polymer ?
#
loop_
_entity_poly.entity_id
_entity_poly.type
_entity_poly.pdbx_seq_one_letter_code
_entity_poly.pdbx_strand_id
1 'polypeptide(L)' 'NALKVTFQAIADNLASIANHKMGEGDETLPLAIIRDSGAKITDRKISPKEMTISHDECVYVRGLKNNNTI' A
#
# COMPACT_ATOMS: atom_id res chain seq x y z
N ASN A 1 16.44 23.66 -0.65
CA ASN A 1 15.06 23.38 -0.22
C ASN A 1 14.91 21.86 -0.17
N ALA A 2 14.77 21.25 1.01
CA ALA A 2 14.70 19.79 1.14
C ALA A 2 13.27 19.30 0.88
N LEU A 3 13.11 18.19 0.15
CA LEU A 3 11.80 17.61 -0.10
C LEU A 3 11.23 17.02 1.20
N LYS A 4 9.97 17.36 1.50
CA LYS A 4 9.24 16.82 2.64
C LYS A 4 8.81 15.37 2.43
N VAL A 5 8.57 14.97 1.17
CA VAL A 5 8.19 13.61 0.80
C VAL A 5 9.46 12.79 0.56
N THR A 6 9.64 11.75 1.35
CA THR A 6 10.82 10.87 1.31
C THR A 6 10.54 9.54 0.62
N PHE A 7 9.26 9.16 0.51
CA PHE A 7 8.82 7.90 -0.08
C PHE A 7 7.42 8.04 -0.69
N GLN A 8 7.18 7.35 -1.81
CA GLN A 8 5.88 7.30 -2.48
C GLN A 8 5.47 5.85 -2.69
N ALA A 9 4.29 5.48 -2.17
CA ALA A 9 3.72 4.15 -2.30
C ALA A 9 3.09 3.93 -3.68
N ILE A 10 3.91 3.88 -4.73
CA ILE A 10 3.45 3.74 -6.13
C ILE A 10 2.63 2.45 -6.31
N ALA A 11 3.04 1.35 -5.67
CA ALA A 11 2.34 0.07 -5.74
C ALA A 11 0.89 0.17 -5.22
N ASP A 12 0.69 0.82 -4.07
CA ASP A 12 -0.64 0.97 -3.46
C ASP A 12 -1.54 1.91 -4.27
N ASN A 13 -0.96 2.96 -4.87
CA ASN A 13 -1.69 3.83 -5.79
C ASN A 13 -2.20 3.06 -7.00
N LEU A 14 -1.37 2.20 -7.60
CA LEU A 14 -1.77 1.35 -8.72
C LEU A 14 -2.81 0.30 -8.29
N ALA A 15 -2.63 -0.32 -7.13
CA ALA A 15 -3.58 -1.28 -6.57
C ALA A 15 -4.96 -0.63 -6.35
N SER A 16 -4.99 0.61 -5.84
CA SER A 16 -6.25 1.36 -5.63
C SER A 16 -6.97 1.63 -6.95
N ILE A 17 -6.25 1.99 -8.01
CA ILE A 17 -6.82 2.18 -9.36
C ILE A 17 -7.35 0.86 -9.92
N ALA A 18 -6.57 -0.22 -9.80
CA ALA A 18 -6.99 -1.55 -10.25
C ALA A 18 -8.26 -1.99 -9.53
N ASN A 19 -8.26 -1.90 -8.20
CA ASN A 19 -9.36 -2.28 -7.34
C ASN A 19 -10.63 -1.47 -7.65
N HIS A 20 -10.50 -0.16 -7.85
CA HIS A 20 -11.61 0.69 -8.29
C HIS A 20 -12.23 0.21 -9.61
N LYS A 21 -11.42 -0.33 -10.54
CA LYS A 21 -11.92 -0.88 -11.81
C LYS A 21 -12.50 -2.29 -11.66
N MET A 22 -12.01 -3.06 -10.70
CA MET A 22 -12.42 -4.45 -10.45
C MET A 22 -13.76 -4.52 -9.71
N GLY A 23 -14.05 -3.55 -8.83
CA GLY A 23 -15.22 -3.59 -7.95
C GLY A 23 -14.94 -4.34 -6.65
N GLU A 24 -15.91 -4.36 -5.75
CA GLU A 24 -15.79 -4.89 -4.37
C GLU A 24 -16.84 -5.98 -4.06
N GLY A 25 -17.67 -6.33 -5.04
CA GLY A 25 -18.80 -7.24 -4.92
C GLY A 25 -18.75 -8.36 -5.96
N ASP A 26 -19.87 -8.56 -6.65
CA ASP A 26 -20.08 -9.65 -7.61
C ASP A 26 -19.75 -9.24 -9.06
N GLU A 27 -18.93 -8.20 -9.27
CA GLU A 27 -18.55 -7.73 -10.60
C GLU A 27 -17.77 -8.77 -11.39
N THR A 28 -17.21 -9.79 -10.73
CA THR A 28 -16.47 -10.93 -11.32
C THR A 28 -15.29 -10.49 -12.22
N LEU A 29 -14.71 -9.32 -11.95
CA LEU A 29 -13.53 -8.80 -12.63
C LEU A 29 -12.29 -8.93 -11.73
N PRO A 30 -11.60 -10.08 -11.70
CA PRO A 30 -10.49 -10.31 -10.77
C PRO A 30 -9.16 -9.67 -11.21
N LEU A 31 -9.12 -8.99 -12.37
CA LEU A 31 -7.88 -8.49 -12.97
C LEU A 31 -8.11 -7.18 -13.71
N ALA A 32 -7.18 -6.24 -13.54
CA ALA A 32 -7.09 -5.00 -14.28
C ALA A 32 -5.70 -4.83 -14.91
N ILE A 33 -5.66 -4.27 -16.12
CA ILE A 33 -4.41 -3.93 -16.81
C ILE A 33 -4.27 -2.41 -16.82
N ILE A 34 -3.25 -1.90 -16.13
CA ILE A 34 -2.90 -0.49 -16.13
C ILE A 34 -1.80 -0.27 -17.17
N ARG A 35 -2.04 0.64 -18.12
CA ARG A 35 -1.08 1.07 -19.14
C ARG A 35 -0.64 2.50 -18.87
N ASP A 36 0.53 2.87 -19.37
CA ASP A 36 1.04 4.24 -19.36
C ASP A 36 1.10 4.90 -17.97
N SER A 37 1.35 4.11 -16.92
CA SER A 37 1.39 4.59 -15.53
C SER A 37 2.65 5.40 -15.18
N GLY A 38 3.68 5.36 -16.03
CA GLY A 38 5.00 5.94 -15.74
C GLY A 38 5.77 5.23 -14.61
N ALA A 39 5.21 4.16 -14.02
CA ALA A 39 5.88 3.39 -12.98
C ALA A 39 7.06 2.61 -13.56
N LYS A 40 8.21 2.68 -12.88
CA LYS A 40 9.40 1.92 -13.25
C LYS A 40 9.27 0.49 -12.74
N ILE A 41 9.17 -0.47 -13.66
CA ILE A 41 9.23 -1.89 -13.34
C ILE A 41 10.68 -2.26 -13.00
N THR A 42 10.87 -3.16 -12.05
CA THR A 42 12.19 -3.61 -11.60
C THR A 42 12.18 -5.11 -11.36
N ASP A 43 13.30 -5.76 -11.67
CA ASP A 43 13.53 -7.18 -11.36
C ASP A 43 13.98 -7.39 -9.90
N ARG A 44 14.18 -6.30 -9.15
CA ARG A 44 14.51 -6.38 -7.73
C ARG A 44 13.35 -7.05 -7.00
N LYS A 45 13.66 -8.06 -6.18
CA LYS A 45 12.70 -8.61 -5.23
C LYS A 45 12.37 -7.55 -4.18
N ILE A 46 11.14 -7.07 -4.18
CA ILE A 46 10.62 -6.12 -3.20
C ILE A 46 9.99 -6.93 -2.05
N SER A 47 10.49 -6.73 -0.84
CA SER A 47 9.87 -7.33 0.35
C SER A 47 8.65 -6.52 0.77
N PRO A 48 7.55 -7.16 1.20
CA PRO A 48 6.44 -6.45 1.84
C PRO A 48 6.89 -5.58 3.02
N LYS A 49 7.96 -5.97 3.73
CA LYS A 49 8.53 -5.22 4.85
C LYS A 49 9.02 -3.81 4.47
N GLU A 50 9.33 -3.57 3.19
CA GLU A 50 9.73 -2.26 2.70
C GLU A 50 8.55 -1.28 2.61
N MET A 51 7.31 -1.80 2.59
CA MET A 51 6.07 -1.02 2.49
C MET A 51 5.32 -0.94 3.83
N THR A 52 5.64 -1.80 4.79
CA THR A 52 4.99 -1.82 6.10
C THR A 52 5.71 -0.94 7.12
N ILE A 53 4.96 -0.25 7.96
CA ILE A 53 5.49 0.43 9.15
C ILE A 53 5.61 -0.58 10.30
N SER A 54 6.74 -0.57 11.00
CA SER A 54 6.95 -1.45 12.14
C SER A 54 6.01 -1.11 13.31
N HIS A 55 5.74 -2.08 14.18
CA HIS A 55 4.86 -1.86 15.34
C HIS A 55 5.40 -0.78 16.29
N ASP A 56 6.72 -0.65 16.41
CA ASP A 56 7.37 0.33 17.28
C ASP A 56 7.29 1.76 16.72
N GLU A 57 7.19 1.90 15.39
CA GLU A 57 7.06 3.18 14.69
C GLU A 57 5.59 3.59 14.46
N CYS A 58 4.66 2.63 14.46
CA CYS A 58 3.26 2.89 14.17
C CYS A 58 2.50 3.42 15.40
N VAL A 59 2.35 4.75 15.48
CA VAL A 59 1.61 5.43 16.54
C VAL A 59 0.15 4.94 16.65
N TYR A 60 -0.50 4.65 15.52
CA TYR A 60 -1.89 4.18 15.49
C TYR A 60 -2.07 2.81 16.13
N VAL A 61 -1.25 1.82 15.72
CA VAL A 61 -1.31 0.46 16.30
C VAL A 61 -0.92 0.48 17.77
N ARG A 62 0.06 1.30 18.17
CA ARG A 62 0.42 1.49 19.58
C ARG A 62 -0.76 2.01 20.41
N GLY A 63 -1.55 2.94 19.88
CA GLY A 63 -2.75 3.45 20.54
C GLY A 63 -3.85 2.39 20.73
N LEU A 64 -3.93 1.42 19.82
CA LEU A 64 -4.87 0.30 19.89
C LEU A 64 -4.43 -0.81 20.87
N LYS A 65 -3.17 -0.78 21.32
CA LYS A 65 -2.58 -1.83 22.17
C LYS A 65 -3.05 -1.80 23.64
N ASN A 66 -3.91 -0.85 24.01
CA ASN A 66 -4.60 -0.85 25.30
C ASN A 66 -6.02 -1.37 25.10
N ASN A 67 -6.31 -2.53 25.70
CA ASN A 67 -7.58 -2.90 26.37
C ASN A 67 -7.62 -4.42 26.68
N ASN A 68 -6.94 -4.84 27.75
CA ASN A 68 -7.41 -5.82 28.75
C ASN A 68 -6.24 -6.31 29.61
N THR A 69 -6.03 -5.66 30.74
CA THR A 69 -5.59 -6.35 31.95
C THR A 69 -6.87 -6.63 32.74
N ILE A 70 -7.38 -7.85 32.63
CA ILE A 70 -8.22 -8.46 33.68
C ILE A 70 -7.25 -9.23 34.58
#